data_AF-A0A383F458-F1
#
_entry.id   AF-A0A383F458-F1
#
_cell.length_a   1.000
_cell.length_b   1.000
_cell.length_c   1.000
_cell.angle_alpha   90.00
_cell.angle_beta   90.00
_cell.angle_gamma   90.00
#
_symmetry.space_group_name_H-M   'P 1'
#
loop_
_entity.id
_entity.type
_entity.pdbx_description
1 polymer ?
#
loop_
_entity_poly.entity_id
_entity_poly.type
_entity_poly.pdbx_seq_one_letter_code
_entity_poly.pdbx_strand_id
1 'polypeptide(L)' 'ETNLNDIASFLEREIATLLKNFEPRIKLSNVLVESLVDSYELQIRIEYEITGLPFPTQNIEFLLQPTRI' A
#
# COMPACT_ATOMS: atom_id res chain seq x y z
N GLU A 1 -4.55 22.65 7.07
CA GLU A 1 -4.40 21.25 7.47
C GLU A 1 -3.83 20.50 6.29
N THR A 2 -2.53 20.20 6.28
CA THR A 2 -1.96 19.30 5.26
C THR A 2 -2.52 17.92 5.58
N ASN A 3 -3.45 17.46 4.74
CA ASN A 3 -4.46 16.49 5.11
C ASN A 3 -3.81 15.09 5.13
N LEU A 4 -3.98 14.29 6.17
CA LEU A 4 -3.48 12.90 6.21
C LEU A 4 -3.96 12.10 4.97
N ASN A 5 -5.12 12.48 4.42
CA ASN A 5 -5.67 11.97 3.18
C ASN A 5 -4.84 12.30 1.94
N ASP A 6 -4.18 13.46 1.89
CA ASP A 6 -3.27 13.82 0.79
C ASP A 6 -2.03 12.91 0.81
N ILE A 7 -1.51 12.62 2.01
CA ILE A 7 -0.39 11.69 2.20
C ILE A 7 -0.81 10.27 1.81
N ALA A 8 -2.01 9.83 2.20
CA ALA A 8 -2.55 8.52 1.82
C ALA A 8 -2.63 8.37 0.29
N SER A 9 -3.22 9.36 -0.39
CA SER A 9 -3.33 9.38 -1.86
C SER A 9 -1.97 9.46 -2.56
N PHE A 10 -0.99 10.15 -1.98
CA PHE A 10 0.37 10.18 -2.48
C PHE A 10 1.05 8.81 -2.34
N LEU A 11 0.97 8.19 -1.17
CA LEU A 11 1.57 6.88 -0.92
C LEU A 11 0.95 5.78 -1.77
N GLU A 12 -0.38 5.79 -1.95
CA GLU A 12 -1.06 4.83 -2.82
C GLU A 12 -0.48 4.83 -4.24
N ARG A 13 -0.28 6.03 -4.81
CA ARG A 13 0.30 6.20 -6.14
C ARG A 13 1.77 5.79 -6.21
N GLU A 14 2.56 6.19 -5.21
CA GLU A 14 3.98 5.85 -5.17
C GLU A 14 4.21 4.35 -5.01
N ILE A 15 3.48 3.70 -4.10
CA ILE A 15 3.54 2.24 -3.91
C ILE A 15 3.15 1.53 -5.21
N ALA A 16 2.05 1.93 -5.84
CA ALA A 16 1.61 1.34 -7.10
C ALA A 16 2.66 1.52 -8.21
N THR A 17 3.28 2.70 -8.30
CA THR A 17 4.31 3.01 -9.30
C THR A 17 5.58 2.19 -9.06
N LEU A 18 6.05 2.12 -7.82
CA LEU A 18 7.24 1.36 -7.44
C LEU A 18 7.04 -0.12 -7.75
N LEU A 19 5.93 -0.72 -7.33
CA LEU A 19 5.66 -2.14 -7.57
C LEU A 19 5.54 -2.46 -9.06
N LYS A 20 4.84 -1.62 -9.84
CA LYS A 20 4.73 -1.80 -11.30
C LYS A 20 6.08 -1.71 -12.00
N ASN A 21 7.01 -0.91 -11.49
CA ASN A 21 8.32 -0.69 -12.12
C ASN A 21 9.38 -1.70 -11.68
N PHE A 22 9.35 -2.16 -10.42
CA PHE A 22 10.46 -2.88 -9.81
C PHE A 22 10.12 -4.30 -9.33
N GLU A 23 8.86 -4.73 -9.40
CA GLU A 23 8.47 -6.09 -9.02
C GLU A 23 7.74 -6.82 -10.16
N PRO A 24 8.46 -7.27 -11.20
CA PRO A 24 7.84 -7.91 -12.38
C PRO A 24 7.22 -9.29 -12.07
N ARG A 25 7.54 -9.89 -10.91
CA ARG A 25 7.01 -11.19 -10.51
C ARG A 25 5.58 -11.10 -9.99
N ILE A 26 5.05 -9.90 -9.78
CA ILE A 26 3.66 -9.71 -9.35
C ILE A 26 2.85 -8.96 -10.41
N LYS A 27 1.55 -9.24 -10.44
CA LYS A 27 0.56 -8.43 -11.12
C LYS A 27 -0.25 -7.71 -10.05
N LEU A 28 -0.07 -6.40 -9.96
CA LEU A 28 -0.73 -5.56 -8.96
C LEU A 28 -2.23 -5.45 -9.25
N SER A 29 -3.07 -5.85 -8.29
CA SER A 29 -4.53 -5.79 -8.39
C SER A 29 -5.09 -4.55 -7.73
N ASN A 30 -4.65 -4.26 -6.50
CA ASN A 30 -5.14 -3.13 -5.72
C ASN A 30 -4.08 -2.62 -4.73
N VAL A 31 -4.09 -1.31 -4.46
CA VAL A 31 -3.35 -0.67 -3.36
C VAL A 31 -4.35 0.23 -2.67
N LEU A 32 -4.51 0.05 -1.36
CA LEU A 32 -5.39 0.85 -0.53
C LEU A 32 -4.57 1.42 0.63
N VAL A 33 -4.66 2.74 0.82
CA VAL A 33 -4.04 3.44 1.95
C VAL A 33 -5.14 4.18 2.71
N GLU A 34 -5.41 3.74 3.94
CA GLU A 34 -6.43 4.31 4.81
C GLU A 34 -5.76 5.13 5.91
N SER A 35 -6.20 6.37 6.09
CA SER A 35 -5.69 7.25 7.13
C SER A 35 -6.52 7.13 8.40
N LEU A 36 -5.90 6.66 9.48
CA LEU A 36 -6.50 6.54 10.80
C LEU A 36 -6.19 7.82 11.58
N VAL A 37 -7.03 8.84 11.38
CA VAL A 37 -6.80 10.20 11.91
C VAL A 37 -6.71 10.22 13.44
N ASP A 38 -7.49 9.36 14.11
CA ASP A 38 -7.52 9.30 15.59
C ASP A 38 -6.19 8.80 16.19
N SER A 39 -5.52 7.86 15.52
CA SER A 39 -4.27 7.26 15.98
C SER A 39 -3.02 7.85 15.31
N TYR A 40 -3.19 8.72 14.30
CA TYR A 40 -2.13 9.20 13.41
C TYR A 40 -1.38 8.07 12.71
N GLU A 41 -2.11 7.04 12.29
CA GLU A 41 -1.55 5.86 11.63
C GLU A 41 -2.04 5.78 10.18
N LEU A 42 -1.28 5.06 9.35
CA LEU A 42 -1.67 4.75 7.99
C LEU A 42 -1.73 3.24 7.84
N GLN A 43 -2.92 2.72 7.54
CA GLN A 43 -3.10 1.32 7.22
C GLN A 43 -2.94 1.12 5.72
N ILE A 44 -2.07 0.21 5.32
CA ILE A 44 -1.83 -0.11 3.91
C ILE A 44 -2.22 -1.56 3.65
N ARG A 45 -3.01 -1.77 2.59
CA ARG A 45 -3.34 -3.08 2.03
C ARG A 45 -2.91 -3.13 0.57
N ILE A 46 -2.19 -4.18 0.21
CA ILE A 46 -1.72 -4.42 -1.17
C ILE A 46 -2.21 -5.79 -1.60
N GLU A 47 -2.96 -5.83 -2.69
CA GLU A 47 -3.46 -7.06 -3.30
C GLU A 47 -2.77 -7.31 -4.64
N TYR A 48 -2.27 -8.53 -4.83
CA TYR A 48 -1.52 -8.90 -6.03
C TYR A 48 -1.62 -10.39 -6.35
N GLU A 49 -1.34 -10.72 -7.60
CA GLU A 49 -1.18 -12.09 -8.08
C GLU A 49 0.30 -12.37 -8.38
N ILE A 50 0.75 -13.60 -8.17
CA ILE A 50 2.11 -14.00 -8.55
C ILE A 50 2.11 -14.42 -10.02
N THR A 51 2.85 -13.70 -10.85
CA THR A 51 2.93 -13.95 -12.29
C THR A 51 3.54 -15.33 -12.54
N GLY A 52 2.85 -16.16 -13.32
CA GLY A 52 3.35 -17.47 -13.75
C GLY A 52 3.14 -18.61 -12.75
N LEU A 53 2.50 -18.36 -11.60
CA LEU A 53 2.11 -19.41 -10.65
C LEU A 53 0.59 -19.36 -10.42
N PRO A 54 -0.12 -20.51 -10.40
CA PRO A 54 -1.57 -20.56 -10.22
C PRO A 54 -1.96 -20.41 -8.74
N PHE A 55 -1.37 -19.43 -8.05
CA PHE A 55 -1.74 -19.11 -6.69
C PHE A 55 -2.96 -18.17 -6.68
N PRO A 56 -3.80 -18.26 -5.64
CA PRO A 56 -4.85 -17.27 -5.44
C PRO A 56 -4.24 -15.87 -5.22
N THR A 57 -5.04 -14.83 -5.39
CA THR A 57 -4.67 -13.45 -5.05
C THR A 57 -4.17 -13.40 -3.61
N GLN A 58 -3.04 -12.75 -3.42
CA GLN A 58 -2.38 -12.56 -2.14
C GLN A 58 -2.65 -11.16 -1.62
N ASN A 59 -2.72 -11.00 -0.30
CA ASN A 59 -2.77 -9.70 0.36
C ASN A 59 -1.60 -9.53 1.34
N ILE A 60 -1.05 -8.32 1.39
CA ILE A 60 -0.13 -7.90 2.45
C ILE A 60 -0.75 -6.68 3.12
N GLU A 61 -0.80 -6.70 4.45
CA GLU A 61 -1.32 -5.62 5.26
C GLU A 61 -0.29 -5.19 6.30
N PHE A 62 -0.05 -3.89 6.40
CA PHE A 62 0.85 -3.33 7.40
C PHE A 62 0.42 -1.91 7.79
N LEU A 63 0.91 -1.48 8.94
CA LEU A 63 0.61 -0.19 9.55
C LEU A 63 1.87 0.66 9.56
N LEU A 64 1.79 1.91 9.11
CA LEU A 64 2.82 2.92 9.34
C LEU A 64 2.42 3.75 10.54
N GLN A 65 3.31 3.76 11.53
CA GLN A 65 3.18 4.57 12.73
C GLN A 65 4.34 5.57 12.77
N PRO A 66 4.12 6.80 13.25
CA PRO A 66 5.20 7.75 13.44
C PRO A 66 6.19 7.22 14.47
N THR A 67 7.49 7.26 14.15
CA THR A 67 8.55 6.85 15.08
C THR A 67 8.60 7.84 16.24
N ARG A 68 8.20 7.40 17.44
CA ARG A 68 8.48 8.14 18.68
C ARG A 68 9.86 7.68 19.17
N ILE A 69 10.84 8.60 19.20
CA ILE A 69 12.10 8.44 19.95
C ILE A 69 11.96 9.03 21.35
#